data_AF-A0A7J9QQ37-F1
#
_entry.id   AF-A0A7J9QQ37-F1
#
_cell.length_a   1.000
_cell.length_b   1.000
_cell.length_c   1.000
_cell.angle_alpha   90.00
_cell.angle_beta   90.00
_cell.angle_gamma   90.00
#
_symmetry.space_group_name_H-M   'P 1'
#
loop_
_entity.id
_entity.type
_entity.pdbx_description
1 polymer ?
#
loop_
_entity_poly.entity_id
_entity_poly.type
_entity_poly.pdbx_seq_one_letter_code
_entity_poly.pdbx_strand_id
1 'polypeptide(L)'
;MKYPLLVLLLIIPGFFGIAFAHTVDSAGDYRLEIGWMNEPVVSGETNGIELFVSPLEPELSLEEQEFKNGIAGLHKFLKMQLVLKDEKITLPLSPDHNIPGKYYAFVNPTVAGFYQANVLGNIGNTTVSLSMHPP
;
A
#
# COMPACT_ATOMS: atom_id res chain seq x y z
N MET A 1 15.27 14.11 -59.22
CA MET A 1 13.95 14.49 -58.67
C MET A 1 13.96 14.21 -57.18
N LYS A 2 13.68 15.25 -56.38
CA LYS A 2 13.81 15.27 -54.91
C LYS A 2 12.49 14.77 -54.32
N TYR A 3 12.49 13.67 -53.59
CA TYR A 3 11.36 13.29 -52.72
C TYR A 3 11.77 13.68 -51.29
N PRO A 4 11.13 14.67 -50.64
CA PRO A 4 11.37 14.88 -49.23
C PRO A 4 10.69 13.74 -48.47
N LEU A 5 11.50 12.92 -47.80
CA LEU A 5 11.02 11.91 -46.86
C LEU A 5 10.40 12.65 -45.66
N LEU A 6 9.07 12.75 -45.63
CA LEU A 6 8.35 13.31 -44.50
C LEU A 6 8.28 12.23 -43.41
N VAL A 7 9.22 12.24 -42.47
CA VAL A 7 9.14 11.43 -41.25
C VAL A 7 8.19 12.12 -40.29
N LEU A 8 6.95 11.63 -40.19
CA LEU A 8 6.01 12.06 -39.15
C LEU A 8 6.39 11.33 -37.85
N LEU A 9 7.17 11.98 -36.99
CA LEU A 9 7.44 11.51 -35.64
C LEU A 9 6.20 11.76 -34.78
N LEU A 10 5.38 10.72 -34.58
CA LEU A 10 4.33 10.71 -33.57
C LEU A 10 4.99 10.70 -32.19
N ILE A 11 5.24 11.89 -31.63
CA ILE A 11 5.52 12.03 -30.20
C ILE A 11 4.18 11.81 -29.51
N ILE A 12 3.91 10.58 -29.09
CA ILE A 12 2.87 10.30 -28.12
C ILE A 12 3.46 10.73 -26.77
N PRO A 13 3.00 11.82 -26.13
CA PRO A 13 3.32 12.02 -24.72
C PRO A 13 2.66 10.84 -23.99
N GLY A 14 3.47 9.84 -23.64
CA GLY A 14 3.08 8.82 -22.70
C GLY A 14 2.66 9.55 -21.42
N PHE A 15 1.41 9.41 -21.05
CA PHE A 15 0.92 9.83 -19.74
C PHE A 15 1.71 9.03 -18.69
N PHE A 16 2.81 9.60 -18.20
CA PHE A 16 3.43 9.15 -16.97
C PHE A 16 2.50 9.58 -15.83
N GLY A 17 1.39 8.85 -15.67
CA GLY A 17 0.71 8.84 -14.38
C GLY A 17 1.70 8.28 -13.38
N ILE A 18 1.99 9.04 -12.32
CA ILE A 18 2.68 8.49 -11.16
C ILE A 18 1.69 7.48 -10.57
N ALA A 19 1.84 6.21 -10.93
CA ALA A 19 1.19 5.14 -10.20
C ALA A 19 1.91 5.10 -8.85
N PHE A 20 1.29 5.70 -7.83
CA PHE A 20 1.73 5.47 -6.46
C PHE A 20 1.48 4.00 -6.21
N ALA A 21 2.53 3.19 -6.09
CA ALA A 21 2.40 1.77 -5.81
C ALA A 21 1.77 1.54 -4.42
N HIS A 22 1.89 2.52 -3.52
CA HIS A 22 1.39 2.43 -2.15
C HIS A 22 0.61 3.69 -1.74
N THR A 23 -0.31 3.54 -0.79
CA THR A 23 -1.03 4.63 -0.11
C THR A 23 -0.44 4.86 1.27
N VAL A 24 -0.14 6.11 1.60
CA VAL A 24 0.46 6.54 2.87
C VAL A 24 -0.56 7.34 3.68
N ASP A 25 -0.60 7.10 4.99
CA ASP A 25 -1.38 7.85 5.97
C ASP A 25 -0.64 7.85 7.33
N SER A 26 -1.18 8.51 8.35
CA SER A 26 -0.58 8.54 9.69
C SER A 26 -1.61 8.33 10.81
N ALA A 27 -1.13 7.81 11.94
CA ALA A 27 -1.89 7.68 13.18
C ALA A 27 -1.00 8.09 14.36
N GLY A 28 -1.27 9.26 14.95
CA GLY A 28 -0.38 9.85 15.95
C GLY A 28 1.01 10.08 15.37
N ASP A 29 2.05 9.62 16.06
CA ASP A 29 3.46 9.79 15.65
C ASP A 29 3.95 8.70 14.67
N TYR A 30 3.03 7.95 14.05
CA TYR A 30 3.35 6.81 13.22
C TYR A 30 2.90 7.03 11.77
N ARG A 31 3.80 6.73 10.84
CA ARG A 31 3.56 6.60 9.41
C ARG A 31 3.09 5.18 9.11
N LEU A 32 2.02 5.05 8.36
CA LEU A 32 1.50 3.78 7.86
C LEU A 32 1.40 3.85 6.34
N GLU A 33 1.85 2.80 5.68
CA GLU A 33 1.83 2.71 4.22
C GLU A 33 1.34 1.33 3.82
N ILE A 34 0.42 1.27 2.86
CA ILE A 34 -0.11 0.01 2.34
C ILE A 34 0.00 -0.10 0.83
N GLY A 35 0.12 -1.32 0.33
CA GLY A 35 0.14 -1.61 -1.09
C GLY A 35 -0.14 -3.07 -1.40
N TRP A 36 -0.36 -3.41 -2.67
CA TRP A 36 -0.42 -4.81 -3.07
C TRP A 36 0.98 -5.41 -3.16
N MET A 37 1.12 -6.65 -2.71
CA MET A 37 2.36 -7.40 -2.84
C MET A 37 2.67 -7.72 -4.31
N ASN A 38 1.64 -8.03 -5.11
CA ASN A 38 1.77 -8.29 -6.54
C ASN A 38 0.76 -7.44 -7.32
N GLU A 39 1.26 -6.76 -8.35
CA GLU A 39 0.46 -5.90 -9.23
C GLU A 39 0.62 -6.33 -10.71
N PRO A 40 -0.46 -6.32 -11.51
CA PRO A 40 -1.83 -6.00 -11.12
C PRO A 40 -2.47 -7.11 -10.27
N VAL A 41 -3.53 -6.78 -9.53
CA VAL A 41 -4.28 -7.77 -8.75
C VAL A 41 -5.08 -8.68 -9.68
N VAL A 42 -4.77 -9.98 -9.65
CA VAL A 42 -5.45 -11.00 -10.46
C VAL A 42 -6.42 -11.81 -9.60
N SER A 43 -7.66 -11.94 -10.08
CA SER A 43 -8.69 -12.72 -9.40
C SER A 43 -8.37 -14.21 -9.43
N GLY A 44 -8.48 -14.88 -8.28
CA GLY A 44 -8.20 -16.31 -8.11
C GLY A 44 -6.75 -16.64 -7.80
N GLU A 45 -5.86 -15.65 -7.81
CA GLU A 45 -4.44 -15.82 -7.46
C GLU A 45 -4.18 -15.40 -6.00
N THR A 46 -3.20 -16.05 -5.37
CA THR A 46 -2.74 -15.65 -4.04
C THR A 46 -2.02 -14.31 -4.15
N ASN A 47 -2.42 -13.38 -3.30
CA ASN A 47 -1.80 -12.07 -3.17
C ASN A 47 -1.73 -11.67 -1.69
N GLY A 48 -1.35 -10.44 -1.42
CA GLY A 48 -1.38 -9.88 -0.09
C GLY A 48 -1.36 -8.37 -0.13
N ILE A 49 -1.80 -7.76 0.97
CA ILE A 49 -1.52 -6.35 1.23
C ILE A 49 -0.25 -6.29 2.07
N GLU A 50 0.72 -5.50 1.61
CA GLU A 50 1.86 -5.11 2.40
C GLU A 50 1.46 -3.93 3.31
N LEU A 51 1.94 -3.94 4.54
CA LEU A 51 1.83 -2.85 5.49
C LEU A 51 3.21 -2.49 6.01
N PHE A 52 3.60 -1.23 5.88
CA PHE A 52 4.81 -0.67 6.45
C PHE A 52 4.44 0.29 7.57
N VAL A 53 5.11 0.16 8.72
CA VAL A 53 4.88 1.01 9.89
C VAL A 53 6.20 1.54 10.43
N SER A 54 6.33 2.85 10.49
CA SER A 54 7.51 3.56 11.02
C SER A 54 7.10 4.77 11.87
N PRO A 55 8.01 5.32 12.69
CA PRO A 55 7.82 6.65 13.25
C PRO A 55 7.74 7.71 12.14
N LEU A 56 7.05 8.82 12.41
CA LEU A 56 7.15 10.02 11.58
C LEU A 56 8.50 10.72 11.78
N GLU A 57 8.98 11.39 10.74
CA GLU A 57 10.11 12.33 10.80
C GLU A 57 9.56 13.75 10.99
N PRO A 58 9.79 14.42 12.15
CA PRO A 58 9.12 15.68 12.50
C PRO A 58 9.35 16.85 11.53
N GLU A 59 10.43 16.80 10.75
CA GLU A 59 10.87 17.89 9.87
C GLU A 59 10.35 17.76 8.43
N LEU A 60 9.63 16.67 8.10
CA LEU A 60 9.16 16.36 6.75
C LEU A 60 7.63 16.27 6.71
N SER A 61 7.01 16.71 5.61
CA SER A 61 5.60 16.41 5.36
C SER A 61 5.38 14.92 5.10
N LEU A 62 4.15 14.42 5.27
CA LEU A 62 3.86 12.99 5.13
C LEU A 62 4.18 12.46 3.73
N GLU A 63 3.95 13.28 2.71
CA GLU A 63 4.20 12.96 1.30
C GLU A 63 5.70 12.88 0.96
N GLU A 64 6.55 13.59 1.71
CA GLU A 64 8.01 13.59 1.56
C GLU A 64 8.70 12.49 2.37
N GLN A 65 7.98 11.89 3.34
CA GLN A 65 8.53 10.89 4.23
C GLN A 65 8.61 9.51 3.58
N GLU A 66 9.80 8.94 3.61
CA GLU A 66 10.06 7.56 3.23
C GLU A 66 9.94 6.61 4.44
N PHE A 67 9.73 5.33 4.15
CA PHE A 67 9.75 4.32 5.20
C PHE A 67 11.16 4.14 5.78
N LYS A 68 11.31 4.33 7.09
CA LYS A 68 12.59 4.27 7.79
C LYS A 68 12.42 3.87 9.25
N ASN A 69 13.36 3.12 9.81
CA ASN A 69 13.33 2.69 11.23
C ASN A 69 12.03 1.96 11.60
N GLY A 70 11.60 1.00 10.78
CA GLY A 70 10.32 0.34 10.95
C GLY A 70 10.16 -0.40 12.30
N ILE A 71 8.92 -0.43 12.78
CA ILE A 71 8.57 -0.91 14.12
C ILE A 71 8.15 -2.38 14.06
N ALA A 72 8.98 -3.28 14.57
CA ALA A 72 8.70 -4.71 14.62
C ALA A 72 7.65 -5.12 15.68
N GLY A 73 7.12 -6.34 15.57
CA GLY A 73 6.24 -6.94 16.59
C GLY A 73 4.78 -6.48 16.60
N LEU A 74 4.39 -5.56 15.71
CA LEU A 74 3.04 -5.01 15.65
C LEU A 74 1.98 -5.99 15.13
N HIS A 75 2.37 -7.12 14.53
CA HIS A 75 1.45 -8.19 14.11
C HIS A 75 0.57 -8.74 15.24
N LYS A 76 0.97 -8.57 16.50
CA LYS A 76 0.19 -8.98 17.69
C LYS A 76 -0.86 -7.95 18.10
N PHE A 77 -0.73 -6.72 17.63
CA PHE A 77 -1.49 -5.55 18.09
C PHE A 77 -2.29 -4.87 16.99
N LEU A 78 -1.89 -5.09 15.74
CA LEU A 78 -2.55 -4.63 14.53
C LEU A 78 -3.13 -5.81 13.76
N LYS A 79 -4.22 -5.55 13.05
CA LYS A 79 -4.85 -6.45 12.09
C LYS A 79 -5.28 -5.66 10.87
N MET A 80 -5.38 -6.34 9.73
CA MET A 80 -5.96 -5.75 8.54
C MET A 80 -7.39 -6.24 8.37
N GLN A 81 -8.31 -5.34 8.02
CA GLN A 81 -9.63 -5.72 7.57
C GLN A 81 -9.79 -5.29 6.12
N LEU A 82 -9.90 -6.26 5.23
CA LEU A 82 -10.17 -6.02 3.82
C LEU A 82 -11.68 -5.96 3.61
N VAL A 83 -12.13 -4.92 2.90
CA VAL A 83 -13.54 -4.64 2.64
C VAL A 83 -13.75 -4.57 1.13
N LEU A 84 -14.76 -5.30 0.65
CA LEU A 84 -15.25 -5.22 -0.72
C LEU A 84 -16.77 -5.12 -0.67
N LYS A 85 -17.32 -3.98 -1.12
CA LYS A 85 -18.74 -3.65 -0.97
C LYS A 85 -19.15 -3.77 0.52
N ASP A 86 -20.11 -4.64 0.83
CA ASP A 86 -20.59 -4.87 2.19
C ASP A 86 -19.87 -6.02 2.91
N GLU A 87 -19.02 -6.77 2.19
CA GLU A 87 -18.28 -7.90 2.75
C GLU A 87 -16.97 -7.46 3.38
N LYS A 88 -16.65 -8.07 4.52
CA LYS A 88 -15.45 -7.75 5.30
C LYS A 88 -14.79 -9.03 5.76
N ILE A 89 -13.47 -9.11 5.59
CA ILE A 89 -12.65 -10.17 6.15
C ILE A 89 -11.55 -9.55 7.01
N THR A 90 -11.30 -10.13 8.19
CA THR A 90 -10.19 -9.72 9.05
C THR A 90 -9.04 -10.69 8.86
N LEU A 91 -7.90 -10.15 8.44
CA LEU A 91 -6.69 -10.86 8.11
C LEU A 91 -5.66 -10.60 9.23
N PRO A 92 -5.05 -11.67 9.80
CA PRO A 92 -3.89 -11.50 10.65
C PRO A 92 -2.71 -10.95 9.84
N LEU A 93 -1.79 -10.30 10.53
CA LEU A 93 -0.54 -9.84 9.94
C LEU A 93 0.56 -10.86 10.15
N SER A 94 1.35 -11.11 9.12
CA SER A 94 2.59 -11.88 9.18
C SER A 94 3.77 -10.90 9.07
N PRO A 95 4.70 -10.85 10.03
CA PRO A 95 5.87 -9.97 9.94
C PRO A 95 6.82 -10.43 8.83
N ASP A 96 7.43 -9.48 8.14
CA ASP A 96 8.63 -9.76 7.34
C ASP A 96 9.81 -10.08 8.26
N HIS A 97 10.63 -11.07 7.87
CA HIS A 97 11.75 -11.54 8.70
C HIS A 97 13.00 -10.66 8.55
N ASN A 98 13.13 -9.92 7.46
CA ASN A 98 14.30 -9.13 7.11
C ASN A 98 14.07 -7.63 7.28
N ILE A 99 12.81 -7.18 7.17
CA ILE A 99 12.43 -5.77 7.20
C ILE A 99 11.56 -5.50 8.44
N PRO A 100 12.15 -5.01 9.55
CA PRO A 100 11.39 -4.56 10.71
C PRO A 100 10.33 -3.54 10.30
N GLY A 101 9.09 -3.70 10.77
CA GLY A 101 8.00 -2.79 10.42
C GLY A 101 7.27 -3.10 9.12
N LYS A 102 7.74 -4.08 8.33
CA LYS A 102 6.98 -4.62 7.20
C LYS A 102 6.16 -5.83 7.63
N TYR A 103 4.90 -5.88 7.17
CA TYR A 103 3.93 -6.92 7.46
C TYR A 103 3.14 -7.29 6.21
N TYR A 104 2.59 -8.50 6.19
CA TYR A 104 1.76 -9.02 5.11
C TYR A 104 0.40 -9.47 5.64
N ALA A 105 -0.67 -9.05 4.97
CA ALA A 105 -2.00 -9.60 5.10
C ALA A 105 -2.33 -10.42 3.85
N PHE A 106 -2.12 -11.73 3.89
CA PHE A 106 -2.35 -12.60 2.74
C PHE A 106 -3.84 -12.75 2.43
N VAL A 107 -4.19 -12.67 1.14
CA VAL A 107 -5.56 -12.80 0.65
C VAL A 107 -5.56 -13.42 -0.75
N ASN A 108 -6.61 -14.14 -1.09
CA ASN A 108 -6.86 -14.57 -2.47
C ASN A 108 -8.08 -13.77 -2.96
N PRO A 109 -7.89 -12.66 -3.68
CA PRO A 109 -9.01 -11.89 -4.23
C PRO A 109 -9.79 -12.78 -5.20
N THR A 110 -11.08 -13.02 -4.94
CA THR A 110 -11.92 -13.87 -5.81
C THR A 110 -12.84 -13.07 -6.71
N VAL A 111 -12.88 -11.76 -6.51
CA VAL A 111 -13.74 -10.81 -7.23
C VAL A 111 -12.89 -9.62 -7.64
N ALA A 112 -13.00 -9.18 -8.89
CA ALA A 112 -12.38 -7.94 -9.33
C ALA A 112 -13.13 -6.73 -8.73
N GLY A 113 -12.39 -5.71 -8.28
CA GLY A 113 -12.98 -4.50 -7.76
C GLY A 113 -12.02 -3.67 -6.92
N PHE A 114 -12.53 -2.55 -6.42
CA PHE A 114 -11.81 -1.66 -5.53
C PHE A 114 -11.95 -2.15 -4.10
N TYR A 115 -10.85 -2.64 -3.54
CA TYR A 115 -10.78 -3.07 -2.16
C TYR A 115 -10.42 -1.89 -1.26
N GLN A 116 -11.00 -1.84 -0.07
CA GLN A 116 -10.54 -0.96 1.00
C GLN A 116 -9.81 -1.81 2.04
N ALA A 117 -8.64 -1.37 2.47
CA ALA A 117 -7.87 -2.00 3.53
C ALA A 117 -7.91 -1.12 4.78
N ASN A 118 -8.53 -1.62 5.82
CA ASN A 118 -8.58 -0.96 7.12
C ASN A 118 -7.45 -1.49 8.00
N VAL A 119 -6.61 -0.61 8.53
CA VAL A 119 -5.61 -0.96 9.55
C VAL A 119 -6.20 -0.64 10.91
N LEU A 120 -6.33 -1.66 11.76
CA LEU A 120 -7.02 -1.58 13.04
C LEU A 120 -6.14 -2.09 14.18
N GLY A 121 -6.12 -1.41 15.32
CA GLY A 121 -5.45 -1.89 16.53
C GLY A 121 -4.81 -0.78 17.34
N ASN A 122 -3.71 -1.09 18.03
CA ASN A 122 -2.94 -0.10 18.77
C ASN A 122 -1.44 -0.20 18.50
N ILE A 123 -0.75 0.94 18.49
CA ILE A 123 0.70 1.05 18.55
C ILE A 123 1.04 1.80 19.84
N GLY A 124 1.52 1.06 20.85
CA GLY A 124 1.63 1.62 22.20
C GLY A 124 0.26 2.08 22.71
N ASN A 125 0.13 3.37 23.02
CA ASN A 125 -1.12 4.00 23.46
C ASN A 125 -1.93 4.61 22.30
N THR A 126 -1.42 4.59 21.07
CA THR A 126 -2.08 5.19 19.91
C THR A 126 -3.03 4.19 19.28
N THR A 127 -4.32 4.52 19.24
CA THR A 127 -5.31 3.73 18.50
C THR A 127 -5.20 4.00 17.01
N VAL A 128 -5.08 2.91 16.24
CA VAL A 128 -5.06 2.93 14.78
C VAL A 128 -6.43 2.46 14.28
N SER A 129 -7.07 3.30 13.46
CA SER A 129 -8.33 3.00 12.79
C SER A 129 -8.37 3.72 11.44
N LEU A 130 -7.44 3.35 10.55
CA LEU A 130 -7.29 3.96 9.23
C LEU A 130 -8.04 3.16 8.18
N SER A 131 -8.66 3.86 7.22
CA SER A 131 -9.30 3.28 6.05
C SER A 131 -8.54 3.73 4.82
N MET A 132 -7.83 2.81 4.18
CA MET A 132 -6.88 3.13 3.11
C MET A 132 -7.23 2.34 1.84
N HIS A 133 -6.90 2.88 0.67
CA HIS A 133 -7.08 2.19 -0.60
C HIS A 133 -5.72 1.70 -1.09
N PRO A 134 -5.46 0.38 -1.19
CA PRO A 134 -4.29 -0.08 -1.90
C PRO A 134 -4.48 0.23 -3.40
N PRO A 135 -3.52 0.90 -4.05
CA PRO A 135 -3.67 1.43 -5.40
C PRO A 135 -3.70 0.36 -6.51
#